data_AF-A0A540KIL6-F1
#
_entry.id   AF-A0A540KIL6-F1
#
_cell.length_a   1.000
_cell.length_b   1.000
_cell.length_c   1.000
_cell.angle_alpha   90.00
_cell.angle_beta   90.00
_cell.angle_gamma   90.00
#
_symmetry.space_group_name_H-M   'P 1'
#
loop_
_entity.id
_entity.type
_entity.pdbx_description
1 polymer ?
#
loop_
_entity_poly.entity_id
_entity_poly.type
_entity_poly.pdbx_seq_one_letter_code
_entity_poly.pdbx_strand_id
1 'polypeptide(L)'
;MHSNHFRDYAELCFKLFGDRVKHWITLNEPYTFITFGYASGELAPGRCSAWQNLNCTGGDSATEPYIVAHHFLLAHAHAVKVYKTKYQASQEGVIGITLATNWFVPVSNATRHRNAANRSLDFMFMEPLTSGQYPHSMQVLVKERLPKFTQEESKLIKGSFDFVGMNYYTTHYSSDQPHNNSANASFLTDARVFESTELNGVPIGPPAASSWLVVYPKGIREILLYAKHKYNNPLIYITENGLDEFDDPTLSLPQSLNDTHRIDYHYHHLDYLRKAINDGVNVKGYFAWSLLDNFERASGYPLRFGFAYMDYNDGLKRHPKLSASWFKYFLG
;
A
#
# COMPACT_ATOMS: atom_id res chain seq x y z
N MET A 1 23.53 -4.76 11.83
CA MET A 1 24.40 -3.74 11.18
C MET A 1 23.72 -2.96 10.06
N HIS A 2 22.79 -3.54 9.27
CA HIS A 2 22.22 -2.86 8.09
C HIS A 2 21.17 -1.76 8.34
N SER A 3 20.44 -1.78 9.48
CA SER A 3 19.45 -0.74 9.81
C SER A 3 20.05 0.66 10.04
N ASN A 4 21.37 0.76 10.20
CA ASN A 4 22.05 2.02 10.43
C ASN A 4 22.14 2.90 9.17
N HIS A 5 22.26 2.32 7.98
CA HIS A 5 22.42 3.13 6.75
C HIS A 5 21.17 3.96 6.42
N PHE A 6 19.98 3.35 6.54
CA PHE A 6 18.73 4.08 6.31
C PHE A 6 18.51 5.16 7.37
N ARG A 7 18.85 4.89 8.64
CA ARG A 7 18.84 5.88 9.71
C ARG A 7 19.73 7.09 9.38
N ASP A 8 20.95 6.85 8.94
CA ASP A 8 21.92 7.91 8.64
C ASP A 8 21.48 8.75 7.43
N TYR A 9 20.90 8.10 6.40
CA TYR A 9 20.24 8.78 5.28
C TYR A 9 19.08 9.67 5.76
N ALA A 10 18.16 9.11 6.55
CA ALA A 10 17.02 9.86 7.07
C ALA A 10 17.46 11.05 7.93
N GLU A 11 18.47 10.87 8.77
CA GLU A 11 19.05 11.94 9.58
C GLU A 11 19.62 13.08 8.72
N LEU A 12 20.31 12.75 7.63
CA LEU A 12 20.80 13.76 6.68
C LEU A 12 19.63 14.55 6.07
N CYS A 13 18.54 13.89 5.67
CA CYS A 13 17.35 14.55 5.16
C CYS A 13 16.71 15.48 6.20
N PHE A 14 16.56 15.03 7.45
CA PHE A 14 16.02 15.87 8.53
C PHE A 14 16.87 17.11 8.77
N LYS A 15 18.20 16.94 8.75
CA LYS A 15 19.15 18.06 8.92
C LYS A 15 19.07 19.08 7.78
N LEU A 16 18.97 18.62 6.53
CA LEU A 16 19.05 19.49 5.36
C LEU A 16 17.72 20.13 4.96
N PHE A 17 16.59 19.49 5.26
CA PHE A 17 15.28 19.92 4.76
C PHE A 17 14.24 20.12 5.85
N GLY A 18 14.48 19.70 7.10
CA GLY A 18 13.50 19.76 8.18
C GLY A 18 13.20 21.16 8.70
N ASP A 19 13.96 22.17 8.27
CA ASP A 19 13.59 23.58 8.41
C ASP A 19 12.26 23.90 7.71
N ARG A 20 12.00 23.26 6.55
CA ARG A 20 10.81 23.47 5.71
C ARG A 20 9.86 22.27 5.67
N VAL A 21 10.38 21.05 5.64
CA VAL A 21 9.57 19.82 5.55
C VAL A 21 9.05 19.44 6.94
N LYS A 22 7.72 19.47 7.10
CA LYS A 22 7.01 19.20 8.37
C LYS A 22 6.23 17.90 8.40
N HIS A 23 6.17 17.18 7.29
CA HIS A 23 5.52 15.88 7.19
C HIS A 23 6.49 14.90 6.53
N TRP A 24 6.88 13.88 7.27
CA TRP A 24 7.85 12.89 6.83
C TRP A 24 7.19 11.51 6.73
N ILE A 25 7.44 10.80 5.63
CA ILE A 25 7.07 9.40 5.45
C ILE A 25 8.37 8.62 5.29
N THR A 26 8.62 7.61 6.12
CA THR A 26 9.87 6.83 6.04
C THR A 26 9.88 5.87 4.86
N LEU A 27 8.81 5.08 4.70
CA LEU A 27 8.72 4.00 3.72
C LEU A 27 7.37 4.08 3.02
N ASN A 28 7.36 3.78 1.72
CA ASN A 28 6.16 3.60 0.92
C ASN A 28 5.92 2.11 0.68
N GLU A 29 4.73 1.63 1.02
CA GLU A 29 4.23 0.28 0.71
C GLU A 29 5.17 -0.91 0.99
N PRO A 30 5.64 -1.11 2.23
CA PRO A 30 6.48 -2.26 2.58
C PRO A 30 5.94 -3.61 2.09
N TYR A 31 4.61 -3.83 2.24
CA TYR A 31 3.93 -5.05 1.79
C TYR A 31 4.08 -5.30 0.28
N THR A 32 3.87 -4.25 -0.53
CA THR A 32 4.01 -4.31 -1.99
C THR A 32 5.45 -4.66 -2.38
N PHE A 33 6.44 -4.01 -1.76
CA PHE A 33 7.86 -4.27 -2.05
C PHE A 33 8.30 -5.69 -1.70
N ILE A 34 7.89 -6.24 -0.55
CA ILE A 34 8.29 -7.60 -0.20
C ILE A 34 7.58 -8.65 -1.06
N THR A 35 6.32 -8.40 -1.45
CA THR A 35 5.52 -9.32 -2.25
C THR A 35 6.10 -9.40 -3.66
N PHE A 36 6.22 -8.26 -4.34
CA PHE A 36 6.65 -8.25 -5.73
C PHE A 36 8.18 -8.30 -5.89
N GLY A 37 8.96 -7.85 -4.89
CA GLY A 37 10.42 -7.86 -4.96
C GLY A 37 11.07 -9.18 -4.55
N TYR A 38 10.42 -9.93 -3.65
CA TYR A 38 11.03 -11.10 -2.98
C TYR A 38 10.13 -12.35 -2.94
N ALA A 39 8.86 -12.27 -3.37
CA ALA A 39 7.97 -13.42 -3.44
C ALA A 39 7.55 -13.78 -4.88
N SER A 40 7.11 -12.82 -5.70
CA SER A 40 6.80 -13.05 -7.12
C SER A 40 7.92 -12.61 -8.08
N GLY A 41 8.83 -11.75 -7.64
CA GLY A 41 10.00 -11.32 -8.41
C GLY A 41 9.70 -10.35 -9.56
N GLU A 42 8.51 -9.74 -9.58
CA GLU A 42 8.09 -8.75 -10.59
C GLU A 42 8.78 -7.39 -10.46
N LEU A 43 9.18 -7.00 -9.24
CA LEU A 43 9.88 -5.76 -8.97
C LEU A 43 11.34 -6.02 -8.57
N ALA A 44 12.21 -5.04 -8.79
CA ALA A 44 13.61 -5.13 -8.35
C ALA A 44 13.69 -5.43 -6.83
N PRO A 45 14.57 -6.35 -6.37
CA PRO A 45 15.65 -7.00 -7.12
C PRO A 45 15.23 -8.24 -7.94
N GLY A 46 13.95 -8.58 -8.00
CA GLY A 46 13.40 -9.64 -8.83
C GLY A 46 13.69 -11.04 -8.29
N ARG A 47 13.54 -11.23 -6.97
CA ARG A 47 13.88 -12.49 -6.29
C ARG A 47 12.64 -13.34 -6.01
N CYS A 48 12.75 -14.64 -6.21
CA CYS A 48 11.74 -15.62 -5.85
C CYS A 48 12.33 -17.04 -5.82
N SER A 49 11.58 -18.02 -5.30
CA SER A 49 12.02 -19.41 -5.26
C SER A 49 12.08 -20.03 -6.66
N ALA A 50 13.15 -20.79 -6.94
CA ALA A 50 13.39 -21.40 -8.26
C ALA A 50 12.24 -22.27 -8.77
N TRP A 51 11.52 -22.97 -7.88
CA TRP A 51 10.40 -23.85 -8.25
C TRP A 51 9.20 -23.09 -8.84
N GLN A 52 9.11 -21.77 -8.68
CA GLN A 52 8.04 -20.95 -9.26
C GLN A 52 8.22 -20.70 -10.76
N ASN A 53 9.44 -20.90 -11.31
CA ASN A 53 9.75 -20.70 -12.74
C ASN A 53 9.38 -19.31 -13.30
N LEU A 54 9.52 -18.26 -12.48
CA LEU A 54 9.18 -16.86 -12.84
C LEU A 54 10.38 -16.06 -13.38
N ASN A 55 11.46 -16.73 -13.79
CA ASN A 55 12.69 -16.09 -14.29
C ASN A 55 13.32 -15.07 -13.30
N CYS A 56 13.25 -15.35 -12.01
CA CYS A 56 13.81 -14.53 -10.95
C CYS A 56 15.35 -14.62 -10.88
N THR A 57 15.97 -13.63 -10.24
CA THR A 57 17.42 -13.52 -10.01
C THR A 57 17.94 -14.42 -8.86
N GLY A 58 17.17 -15.46 -8.51
CA GLY A 58 17.36 -16.33 -7.36
C GLY A 58 16.52 -15.94 -6.15
N GLY A 59 16.76 -16.60 -5.02
CA GLY A 59 16.14 -16.28 -3.73
C GLY A 59 15.17 -17.35 -3.21
N ASP A 60 14.46 -16.99 -2.15
CA ASP A 60 13.54 -17.87 -1.45
C ASP A 60 12.28 -17.11 -0.96
N SER A 61 11.19 -17.31 -1.68
CA SER A 61 9.87 -16.73 -1.39
C SER A 61 9.24 -17.24 -0.10
N ALA A 62 9.79 -18.30 0.52
CA ALA A 62 9.36 -18.76 1.83
C ALA A 62 9.95 -17.93 2.98
N THR A 63 11.10 -17.27 2.79
CA THR A 63 11.86 -16.65 3.90
C THR A 63 12.20 -15.20 3.66
N GLU A 64 12.64 -14.83 2.45
CA GLU A 64 13.13 -13.48 2.14
C GLU A 64 12.09 -12.38 2.37
N PRO A 65 10.80 -12.52 1.99
CA PRO A 65 9.80 -11.49 2.26
C PRO A 65 9.71 -11.14 3.75
N TYR A 66 9.80 -12.13 4.65
CA TYR A 66 9.73 -11.91 6.09
C TYR A 66 10.99 -11.24 6.64
N ILE A 67 12.17 -11.64 6.15
CA ILE A 67 13.45 -11.02 6.54
C ILE A 67 13.47 -9.54 6.12
N VAL A 68 13.05 -9.25 4.89
CA VAL A 68 12.99 -7.87 4.38
C VAL A 68 11.96 -7.04 5.12
N ALA A 69 10.76 -7.57 5.36
CA ALA A 69 9.72 -6.89 6.14
C ALA A 69 10.20 -6.53 7.54
N HIS A 70 10.91 -7.45 8.20
CA HIS A 70 11.48 -7.24 9.52
C HIS A 70 12.50 -6.08 9.52
N HIS A 71 13.40 -6.05 8.54
CA HIS A 71 14.38 -4.96 8.41
C HIS A 71 13.75 -3.63 8.02
N PHE A 72 12.69 -3.61 7.20
CA PHE A 72 11.92 -2.41 6.91
C PHE A 72 11.31 -1.80 8.18
N LEU A 73 10.67 -2.63 9.02
CA LEU A 73 10.08 -2.18 10.29
C LEU A 73 11.15 -1.62 11.24
N LEU A 74 12.31 -2.29 11.37
CA LEU A 74 13.43 -1.80 12.19
C LEU A 74 14.00 -0.48 11.64
N ALA A 75 14.23 -0.39 10.33
CA ALA A 75 14.76 0.81 9.69
C ALA A 75 13.82 2.02 9.87
N HIS A 76 12.51 1.82 9.69
CA HIS A 76 11.48 2.80 9.99
C HIS A 76 11.56 3.27 11.45
N ALA A 77 11.55 2.34 12.40
CA ALA A 77 11.52 2.67 13.82
C ALA A 77 12.80 3.40 14.29
N HIS A 78 13.97 3.04 13.75
CA HIS A 78 15.21 3.76 14.00
C HIS A 78 15.19 5.19 13.44
N ALA A 79 14.69 5.41 12.22
CA ALA A 79 14.57 6.74 11.63
C ALA A 79 13.60 7.62 12.44
N VAL A 80 12.45 7.07 12.85
CA VAL A 80 11.47 7.76 13.70
C VAL A 80 12.06 8.13 15.04
N LYS A 81 12.78 7.20 15.69
CA LYS A 81 13.45 7.50 16.96
C LYS A 81 14.40 8.69 16.82
N VAL A 82 15.24 8.73 15.78
CA VAL A 82 16.15 9.87 15.54
C VAL A 82 15.38 11.16 15.33
N TYR A 83 14.31 11.15 14.51
CA TYR A 83 13.49 12.33 14.29
C TYR A 83 12.88 12.85 15.60
N LYS A 84 12.19 11.99 16.35
CA LYS A 84 11.49 12.36 17.58
C LYS A 84 12.45 12.86 18.67
N THR A 85 13.63 12.26 18.82
CA THR A 85 14.55 12.63 19.90
C THR A 85 15.44 13.83 19.58
N LYS A 86 15.75 14.08 18.31
CA LYS A 86 16.75 15.09 17.92
C LYS A 86 16.18 16.28 17.14
N TYR A 87 15.10 16.08 16.39
CA TYR A 87 14.63 17.06 15.40
C TYR A 87 13.19 17.54 15.65
N GLN A 88 12.29 16.70 16.14
CA GLN A 88 10.87 17.04 16.23
C GLN A 88 10.58 18.28 17.09
N ALA A 89 11.27 18.45 18.22
CA ALA A 89 11.05 19.59 19.10
C ALA A 89 11.47 20.94 18.48
N SER A 90 12.50 20.95 17.63
CA SER A 90 13.00 22.18 16.98
C SER A 90 12.41 22.41 15.61
N GLN A 91 11.96 21.34 14.93
CA GLN A 91 11.40 21.41 13.59
C GLN A 91 9.87 21.41 13.57
N GLU A 92 9.20 21.04 14.66
CA GLU A 92 7.73 21.07 14.80
C GLU A 92 7.00 20.28 13.69
N GLY A 93 7.61 19.21 13.19
CA GLY A 93 6.99 18.33 12.19
C GLY A 93 6.53 16.99 12.77
N VAL A 94 5.91 16.20 11.90
CA VAL A 94 5.37 14.87 12.19
C VAL A 94 5.98 13.83 11.26
N ILE A 95 6.12 12.60 11.74
CA ILE A 95 6.69 11.50 10.97
C ILE A 95 5.82 10.25 11.02
N GLY A 96 5.67 9.57 9.88
CA GLY A 96 4.85 8.39 9.74
C GLY A 96 5.42 7.39 8.73
N ILE A 97 4.58 6.42 8.38
CA ILE A 97 4.85 5.39 7.37
C ILE A 97 3.61 5.22 6.50
N THR A 98 3.83 4.90 5.22
CA THR A 98 2.76 4.62 4.27
C THR A 98 2.61 3.14 4.03
N LEU A 99 1.40 2.61 4.20
CA LEU A 99 1.06 1.21 3.98
C LEU A 99 0.16 1.09 2.75
N ALA A 100 0.45 0.09 1.90
CA ALA A 100 -0.53 -0.38 0.92
C ALA A 100 -1.68 -1.05 1.67
N THR A 101 -2.91 -0.72 1.31
CA THR A 101 -4.12 -1.19 2.00
C THR A 101 -5.20 -1.58 0.99
N ASN A 102 -5.76 -2.77 1.19
CA ASN A 102 -6.90 -3.27 0.47
C ASN A 102 -8.02 -3.57 1.47
N TRP A 103 -9.25 -3.60 0.97
CA TRP A 103 -10.35 -4.21 1.72
C TRP A 103 -10.58 -5.64 1.23
N PHE A 104 -11.01 -6.52 2.13
CA PHE A 104 -11.26 -7.92 1.84
C PHE A 104 -12.69 -8.30 2.23
N VAL A 105 -13.50 -8.63 1.23
CA VAL A 105 -14.89 -9.08 1.41
C VAL A 105 -14.90 -10.61 1.52
N PRO A 106 -15.39 -11.21 2.61
CA PRO A 106 -15.49 -12.66 2.68
C PRO A 106 -16.49 -13.18 1.63
N VAL A 107 -16.15 -14.26 0.93
CA VAL A 107 -17.02 -14.83 -0.13
C VAL A 107 -18.36 -15.36 0.39
N SER A 108 -18.49 -15.59 1.70
CA SER A 108 -19.77 -15.88 2.35
C SER A 108 -19.72 -15.60 3.85
N ASN A 109 -20.87 -15.70 4.53
CA ASN A 109 -20.99 -15.49 5.97
C ASN A 109 -20.38 -16.63 6.83
N ALA A 110 -19.87 -17.71 6.22
CA ALA A 110 -19.24 -18.79 6.97
C ALA A 110 -18.00 -18.28 7.72
N THR A 111 -17.86 -18.68 8.98
CA THR A 111 -16.77 -18.22 9.87
C THR A 111 -15.38 -18.38 9.25
N ARG A 112 -15.13 -19.47 8.50
CA ARG A 112 -13.85 -19.69 7.82
C ARG A 112 -13.49 -18.60 6.81
N HIS A 113 -14.46 -18.11 6.04
CA HIS A 113 -14.24 -17.05 5.04
C HIS A 113 -14.09 -15.67 5.69
N ARG A 114 -14.82 -15.42 6.79
CA ARG A 114 -14.58 -14.22 7.61
C ARG A 114 -13.18 -14.22 8.22
N ASN A 115 -12.73 -15.38 8.72
CA ASN A 115 -11.37 -15.55 9.23
C ASN A 115 -10.32 -15.39 8.12
N ALA A 116 -10.60 -15.86 6.90
CA ALA A 116 -9.74 -15.62 5.74
C ALA A 116 -9.57 -14.12 5.45
N ALA A 117 -10.66 -13.35 5.39
CA ALA A 117 -10.59 -11.90 5.21
C ALA A 117 -9.76 -11.20 6.33
N ASN A 118 -9.87 -11.66 7.58
CA ASN A 118 -9.03 -11.16 8.67
C ASN A 118 -7.55 -11.52 8.49
N ARG A 119 -7.24 -12.73 8.00
CA ARG A 119 -5.85 -13.14 7.70
C ARG A 119 -5.26 -12.31 6.57
N SER A 120 -6.03 -12.01 5.52
CA SER A 120 -5.62 -11.07 4.46
C SER A 120 -5.19 -9.71 5.05
N LEU A 121 -6.00 -9.15 5.95
CA LEU A 121 -5.69 -7.89 6.64
C LEU A 121 -4.46 -7.98 7.56
N ASP A 122 -4.29 -9.10 8.28
CA ASP A 122 -3.16 -9.30 9.20
C ASP A 122 -1.82 -9.26 8.44
N PHE A 123 -1.76 -9.82 7.23
CA PHE A 123 -0.53 -9.87 6.41
C PHE A 123 -0.14 -8.52 5.78
N MET A 124 -0.88 -7.42 6.00
CA MET A 124 -0.54 -6.06 5.53
C MET A 124 0.32 -5.23 6.53
N PHE A 125 0.80 -5.83 7.63
CA PHE A 125 1.82 -5.28 8.55
C PHE A 125 1.50 -4.02 9.36
N MET A 126 0.22 -3.73 9.66
CA MET A 126 -0.13 -2.64 10.59
C MET A 126 0.13 -3.00 12.07
N GLU A 127 -0.11 -4.26 12.46
CA GLU A 127 -0.05 -4.71 13.86
C GLU A 127 1.32 -4.52 14.57
N PRO A 128 2.49 -4.72 13.91
CA PRO A 128 3.79 -4.44 14.55
C PRO A 128 3.91 -3.00 15.02
N LEU A 129 3.39 -2.03 14.25
CA LEU A 129 3.48 -0.60 14.57
C LEU A 129 2.65 -0.25 15.82
N THR A 130 1.59 -0.99 16.13
CA THR A 130 0.69 -0.70 17.25
C THR A 130 0.97 -1.55 18.49
N SER A 131 1.39 -2.80 18.30
CA SER A 131 1.60 -3.76 19.38
C SER A 131 3.07 -4.03 19.69
N GLY A 132 3.98 -3.77 18.74
CA GLY A 132 5.37 -4.20 18.78
C GLY A 132 5.56 -5.68 18.42
N GLN A 133 4.54 -6.37 17.90
CA GLN A 133 4.56 -7.79 17.53
C GLN A 133 3.86 -8.04 16.19
N TYR A 134 4.24 -9.10 15.49
CA TYR A 134 3.48 -9.58 14.34
C TYR A 134 2.09 -10.11 14.76
N PRO A 135 1.07 -10.07 13.89
CA PRO A 135 -0.23 -10.66 14.17
C PRO A 135 -0.14 -12.13 14.56
N HIS A 136 -1.01 -12.56 15.48
CA HIS A 136 -1.01 -13.95 15.97
C HIS A 136 -1.20 -14.98 14.83
N SER A 137 -2.04 -14.66 13.84
CA SER A 137 -2.25 -15.51 12.66
C SER A 137 -0.93 -15.75 11.90
N MET A 138 -0.13 -14.72 11.67
CA MET A 138 1.19 -14.85 11.04
C MET A 138 2.12 -15.71 11.89
N GLN A 139 2.18 -15.49 13.20
CA GLN A 139 3.04 -16.28 14.10
C GLN A 139 2.72 -17.79 14.04
N VAL A 140 1.42 -18.14 14.04
CA VAL A 140 0.97 -19.54 14.00
C VAL A 140 1.19 -20.19 12.63
N LEU A 141 0.97 -19.44 11.54
CA LEU A 141 1.03 -19.96 10.17
C LEU A 141 2.46 -20.05 9.65
N VAL A 142 3.27 -19.03 9.90
CA VAL A 142 4.62 -18.87 9.33
C VAL A 142 5.69 -19.54 10.21
N LYS A 143 5.49 -19.54 11.53
CA LYS A 143 6.35 -20.19 12.53
C LYS A 143 7.79 -19.68 12.46
N GLU A 144 8.79 -20.57 12.41
CA GLU A 144 10.22 -20.23 12.48
C GLU A 144 10.74 -19.39 11.30
N ARG A 145 9.99 -19.31 10.20
CA ARG A 145 10.34 -18.41 9.07
C ARG A 145 10.03 -16.95 9.38
N LEU A 146 9.20 -16.66 10.39
CA LEU A 146 8.88 -15.31 10.81
C LEU A 146 9.92 -14.84 11.85
N PRO A 147 10.73 -13.80 11.54
CA PRO A 147 11.69 -13.25 12.50
C PRO A 147 10.99 -12.79 13.79
N LYS A 148 11.71 -12.87 14.91
CA LYS A 148 11.21 -12.41 16.22
C LYS A 148 11.89 -11.10 16.58
N PHE A 149 11.11 -10.11 16.99
CA PHE A 149 11.67 -8.89 17.57
C PHE A 149 12.24 -9.19 18.95
N THR A 150 13.40 -8.61 19.28
CA THR A 150 13.84 -8.53 20.67
C THR A 150 12.89 -7.64 21.48
N GLN A 151 13.03 -7.65 22.80
CA GLN A 151 12.21 -6.77 23.65
C GLN A 151 12.48 -5.29 23.35
N GLU A 152 13.74 -4.94 23.05
CA GLU A 152 14.17 -3.60 22.69
C GLU A 152 13.61 -3.17 21.34
N GLU A 153 13.63 -4.06 20.34
CA GLU A 153 13.08 -3.81 19.00
C GLU A 153 11.56 -3.66 19.05
N SER A 154 10.88 -4.53 19.81
CA SER A 154 9.44 -4.45 20.02
C SER A 154 9.03 -3.11 20.63
N LYS A 155 9.76 -2.64 21.65
CA LYS A 155 9.58 -1.31 22.27
C LYS A 155 9.89 -0.17 21.30
N LEU A 156 10.87 -0.35 20.42
CA LEU A 156 11.27 0.65 19.44
C LEU A 156 10.21 0.85 18.34
N ILE A 157 9.62 -0.24 17.85
CA ILE A 157 8.61 -0.24 16.77
C ILE A 157 7.23 0.19 17.30
N LYS A 158 6.86 -0.24 18.51
CA LYS A 158 5.54 0.07 19.08
C LYS A 158 5.33 1.59 19.19
N GLY A 159 4.35 2.12 18.46
CA GLY A 159 4.02 3.54 18.44
C GLY A 159 5.02 4.41 17.68
N SER A 160 5.84 3.83 16.79
CA SER A 160 6.83 4.57 16.02
C SER A 160 6.23 5.39 14.87
N PHE A 161 5.14 6.12 15.10
CA PHE A 161 4.54 7.01 14.11
C PHE A 161 3.72 8.11 14.80
N ASP A 162 3.58 9.25 14.14
CA ASP A 162 2.64 10.32 14.49
C ASP A 162 1.36 10.24 13.64
N PHE A 163 1.47 9.68 12.43
CA PHE A 163 0.38 9.41 11.51
C PHE A 163 0.67 8.17 10.65
N VAL A 164 -0.37 7.62 10.02
CA VAL A 164 -0.26 6.53 9.04
C VAL A 164 -0.73 7.03 7.68
N GLY A 165 0.10 6.84 6.67
CA GLY A 165 -0.30 6.95 5.27
C GLY A 165 -1.00 5.66 4.83
N MET A 166 -2.16 5.76 4.20
CA MET A 166 -2.88 4.63 3.62
C MET A 166 -3.01 4.83 2.13
N ASN A 167 -2.42 3.91 1.36
CA ASN A 167 -2.63 3.81 -0.08
C ASN A 167 -3.77 2.83 -0.31
N TYR A 168 -4.87 3.28 -0.90
CA TYR A 168 -6.02 2.44 -1.18
C TYR A 168 -6.40 2.57 -2.65
N TYR A 169 -6.64 1.44 -3.30
CA TYR A 169 -7.03 1.42 -4.71
C TYR A 169 -8.23 0.51 -4.98
N THR A 170 -8.26 -0.67 -4.34
CA THR A 170 -9.12 -1.78 -4.75
C THR A 170 -9.62 -2.62 -3.57
N THR A 171 -10.43 -3.63 -3.86
CA THR A 171 -10.97 -4.60 -2.91
C THR A 171 -10.99 -5.97 -3.53
N HIS A 172 -10.68 -6.99 -2.73
CA HIS A 172 -10.74 -8.39 -3.15
C HIS A 172 -11.84 -9.13 -2.38
N TYR A 173 -12.46 -10.10 -3.02
CA TYR A 173 -13.04 -11.21 -2.30
C TYR A 173 -11.94 -12.04 -1.65
N SER A 174 -12.17 -12.55 -0.44
CA SER A 174 -11.27 -13.44 0.27
C SER A 174 -12.00 -14.71 0.70
N SER A 175 -11.36 -15.85 0.46
CA SER A 175 -11.88 -17.17 0.78
C SER A 175 -10.84 -18.02 1.50
N ASP A 176 -11.31 -18.96 2.31
CA ASP A 176 -10.44 -19.84 3.09
C ASP A 176 -9.89 -20.92 2.17
N GLN A 177 -8.56 -21.02 2.13
CA GLN A 177 -7.87 -22.01 1.32
C GLN A 177 -7.18 -23.03 2.23
N PRO A 178 -7.60 -24.31 2.19
CA PRO A 178 -6.96 -25.35 2.97
C PRO A 178 -5.47 -25.46 2.67
N HIS A 179 -4.68 -25.74 3.71
CA HIS A 179 -3.24 -25.92 3.54
C HIS A 179 -2.96 -27.22 2.78
N ASN A 180 -2.25 -27.11 1.67
CA ASN A 180 -1.72 -28.26 0.95
C ASN A 180 -0.33 -28.60 1.51
N ASN A 181 -0.23 -29.68 2.30
CA ASN A 181 1.04 -30.12 2.90
C ASN A 181 2.13 -30.49 1.87
N SER A 182 1.73 -30.76 0.62
CA SER A 182 2.64 -31.09 -0.47
C SER A 182 3.12 -29.84 -1.24
N ALA A 183 2.56 -28.66 -0.95
CA ALA A 183 2.96 -27.43 -1.60
C ALA A 183 4.22 -26.85 -0.95
N ASN A 184 5.09 -26.26 -1.78
CA ASN A 184 6.23 -25.51 -1.28
C ASN A 184 5.76 -24.30 -0.46
N ALA A 185 6.46 -24.02 0.65
CA ALA A 185 6.19 -22.84 1.46
C ALA A 185 6.45 -21.56 0.64
N SER A 186 5.60 -20.56 0.81
CA SER A 186 5.75 -19.25 0.16
C SER A 186 4.96 -18.21 0.93
N PHE A 187 5.50 -16.99 1.03
CA PHE A 187 4.78 -15.82 1.54
C PHE A 187 3.40 -15.66 0.89
N LEU A 188 3.30 -15.96 -0.42
CA LEU A 188 2.07 -15.82 -1.20
C LEU A 188 0.94 -16.76 -0.76
N THR A 189 1.25 -17.87 -0.10
CA THR A 189 0.27 -18.90 0.28
C THR A 189 0.13 -19.07 1.79
N ASP A 190 1.03 -18.49 2.58
CA ASP A 190 1.10 -18.64 4.03
C ASP A 190 -0.14 -18.11 4.77
N ALA A 191 -0.80 -17.08 4.21
CA ALA A 191 -2.05 -16.55 4.75
C ALA A 191 -3.21 -17.57 4.63
N ARG A 192 -3.07 -18.63 3.83
CA ARG A 192 -4.11 -19.65 3.57
C ARG A 192 -5.42 -19.04 3.09
N VAL A 193 -5.30 -18.10 2.17
CA VAL A 193 -6.42 -17.37 1.57
C VAL A 193 -6.32 -17.47 0.06
N PHE A 194 -7.47 -17.54 -0.60
CA PHE A 194 -7.57 -17.26 -2.02
C PHE A 194 -8.29 -15.92 -2.18
N GLU A 195 -7.60 -14.99 -2.82
CA GLU A 195 -8.07 -13.63 -3.07
C GLU A 195 -8.35 -13.44 -4.55
N SER A 196 -9.44 -12.74 -4.86
CA SER A 196 -9.90 -12.53 -6.24
C SER A 196 -10.69 -11.24 -6.34
N THR A 197 -10.58 -10.54 -7.46
CA THR A 197 -11.46 -9.40 -7.76
C THR A 197 -12.84 -9.83 -8.27
N GLU A 198 -13.04 -11.14 -8.48
CA GLU A 198 -14.26 -11.74 -8.99
C GLU A 198 -14.79 -12.88 -8.09
N LEU A 199 -16.11 -13.07 -8.10
CA LEU A 199 -16.79 -14.20 -7.48
C LEU A 199 -17.75 -14.84 -8.50
N ASN A 200 -17.54 -16.11 -8.84
CA ASN A 200 -18.30 -16.84 -9.87
C ASN A 200 -18.32 -16.13 -11.24
N GLY A 201 -17.17 -15.55 -11.63
CA GLY A 201 -17.01 -14.82 -12.90
C GLY A 201 -17.65 -13.42 -12.91
N VAL A 202 -18.10 -12.92 -11.76
CA VAL A 202 -18.65 -11.57 -11.62
C VAL A 202 -17.66 -10.70 -10.84
N PRO A 203 -17.09 -9.64 -11.46
CA PRO A 203 -16.25 -8.67 -10.75
C PRO A 203 -17.00 -7.99 -9.60
N ILE A 204 -16.29 -7.75 -8.49
CA ILE A 204 -16.82 -7.01 -7.33
C ILE A 204 -17.20 -5.55 -7.68
N GLY A 205 -16.55 -5.01 -8.71
CA GLY A 205 -16.79 -3.68 -9.27
C GLY A 205 -16.19 -3.56 -10.68
N PRO A 206 -16.45 -2.44 -11.38
CA PRO A 206 -15.92 -2.21 -12.72
C PRO A 206 -14.39 -2.33 -12.77
N PRO A 207 -13.80 -3.05 -13.73
CA PRO A 207 -12.35 -3.17 -13.86
C PRO A 207 -11.74 -1.88 -14.44
N ALA A 208 -10.48 -1.64 -14.09
CA ALA A 208 -9.63 -0.62 -14.71
C ALA A 208 -8.71 -1.22 -15.79
N ALA A 209 -7.69 -0.48 -16.23
CA ALA A 209 -6.70 -1.01 -17.16
C ALA A 209 -5.77 -2.03 -16.47
N SER A 210 -5.37 -1.77 -15.23
CA SER A 210 -4.68 -2.73 -14.39
C SER A 210 -5.56 -3.92 -14.01
N SER A 211 -5.12 -5.14 -14.30
CA SER A 211 -5.88 -6.38 -14.01
C SER A 211 -6.16 -6.62 -12.52
N TRP A 212 -5.36 -6.02 -11.63
CA TRP A 212 -5.51 -6.12 -10.18
C TRP A 212 -6.50 -5.08 -9.61
N LEU A 213 -6.86 -4.05 -10.38
CA LEU A 213 -7.62 -2.90 -9.91
C LEU A 213 -9.08 -2.98 -10.37
N VAL A 214 -9.99 -3.07 -9.40
CA VAL A 214 -11.44 -2.98 -9.58
C VAL A 214 -12.01 -1.87 -8.71
N VAL A 215 -12.93 -1.10 -9.27
CA VAL A 215 -13.48 0.09 -8.62
C VAL A 215 -14.50 -0.31 -7.56
N TYR A 216 -14.12 -0.22 -6.29
CA TYR A 216 -14.99 -0.52 -5.15
C TYR A 216 -14.94 0.57 -4.05
N PRO A 217 -15.54 1.76 -4.26
CA PRO A 217 -15.39 2.90 -3.36
C PRO A 217 -15.83 2.66 -1.91
N LYS A 218 -16.73 1.70 -1.67
CA LYS A 218 -17.12 1.32 -0.31
C LYS A 218 -15.93 0.81 0.51
N GLY A 219 -14.97 0.13 -0.12
CA GLY A 219 -13.85 -0.48 0.58
C GLY A 219 -12.94 0.52 1.28
N ILE A 220 -12.75 1.74 0.76
CA ILE A 220 -11.97 2.78 1.46
C ILE A 220 -12.59 3.14 2.82
N ARG A 221 -13.92 3.18 2.91
CA ARG A 221 -14.61 3.43 4.18
C ARG A 221 -14.43 2.25 5.13
N GLU A 222 -14.58 1.03 4.64
CA GLU A 222 -14.49 -0.17 5.50
C GLU A 222 -13.08 -0.35 6.07
N ILE A 223 -12.02 -0.16 5.27
CA ILE A 223 -10.64 -0.28 5.77
C ILE A 223 -10.29 0.84 6.77
N LEU A 224 -10.83 2.05 6.57
CA LEU A 224 -10.68 3.16 7.50
C LEU A 224 -11.40 2.92 8.83
N LEU A 225 -12.62 2.39 8.80
CA LEU A 225 -13.33 1.99 10.02
C LEU A 225 -12.63 0.84 10.73
N TYR A 226 -12.13 -0.15 9.98
CA TYR A 226 -11.32 -1.22 10.54
C TYR A 226 -10.08 -0.67 11.26
N ALA A 227 -9.34 0.24 10.62
CA ALA A 227 -8.18 0.88 11.24
C ALA A 227 -8.56 1.66 12.50
N LYS A 228 -9.68 2.39 12.47
CA LYS A 228 -10.21 3.08 13.65
C LYS A 228 -10.47 2.12 14.81
N HIS A 229 -11.19 1.03 14.57
CA HIS A 229 -11.63 0.12 15.62
C HIS A 229 -10.51 -0.78 16.14
N LYS A 230 -9.65 -1.29 15.26
CA LYS A 230 -8.57 -2.21 15.63
C LYS A 230 -7.33 -1.50 16.17
N TYR A 231 -7.01 -0.32 15.65
CA TYR A 231 -5.73 0.37 15.90
C TYR A 231 -5.87 1.68 16.69
N ASN A 232 -6.95 1.82 17.46
CA ASN A 232 -7.19 2.95 18.36
C ASN A 232 -7.24 4.32 17.62
N ASN A 233 -7.93 4.36 16.48
CA ASN A 233 -8.20 5.58 15.71
C ASN A 233 -6.96 6.45 15.44
N PRO A 234 -5.93 5.92 14.76
CA PRO A 234 -4.72 6.68 14.46
C PRO A 234 -5.05 7.87 13.56
N LEU A 235 -4.17 8.87 13.55
CA LEU A 235 -4.20 9.94 12.54
C LEU A 235 -3.84 9.35 11.17
N ILE A 236 -4.72 9.54 10.18
CA ILE A 236 -4.58 8.95 8.84
C ILE A 236 -4.50 10.04 7.76
N TYR A 237 -3.64 9.81 6.77
CA TYR A 237 -3.68 10.50 5.48
C TYR A 237 -3.87 9.46 4.38
N ILE A 238 -4.79 9.69 3.43
CA ILE A 238 -4.85 8.87 2.21
C ILE A 238 -3.72 9.34 1.32
N THR A 239 -2.60 8.61 1.29
CA THR A 239 -1.36 9.02 0.63
C THR A 239 -1.31 8.65 -0.85
N GLU A 240 -2.12 7.68 -1.26
CA GLU A 240 -2.40 7.38 -2.66
C GLU A 240 -3.83 6.84 -2.82
N ASN A 241 -4.51 7.29 -3.87
CA ASN A 241 -5.76 6.72 -4.39
C ASN A 241 -5.88 7.15 -5.86
N GLY A 242 -6.24 6.25 -6.77
CA GLY A 242 -6.20 6.53 -8.20
C GLY A 242 -6.79 5.44 -9.07
N LEU A 243 -6.94 5.75 -10.36
CA LEU A 243 -7.43 4.85 -11.39
C LEU A 243 -6.57 5.05 -12.64
N ASP A 244 -6.28 3.97 -13.35
CA ASP A 244 -5.53 3.98 -14.61
C ASP A 244 -6.41 3.75 -15.85
N GLU A 245 -5.88 4.20 -16.98
CA GLU A 245 -6.30 3.80 -18.31
C GLU A 245 -5.13 3.27 -19.14
N PHE A 246 -5.43 2.53 -20.22
CA PHE A 246 -4.42 2.16 -21.20
C PHE A 246 -3.92 3.37 -21.98
N ASP A 247 -2.63 3.38 -22.29
CA ASP A 247 -2.08 4.22 -23.34
C ASP A 247 -2.55 3.69 -24.70
N ASP A 248 -3.54 4.35 -25.29
CA ASP A 248 -4.08 4.00 -26.60
C ASP A 248 -3.58 4.97 -27.68
N PRO A 249 -2.61 4.58 -28.53
CA PRO A 249 -2.05 5.43 -29.57
C PRO A 249 -3.04 5.71 -30.72
N THR A 250 -4.20 5.05 -30.76
CA THR A 250 -5.23 5.31 -31.77
C THR A 250 -6.10 6.52 -31.43
N LEU A 251 -6.07 6.98 -30.17
CA LEU A 251 -6.82 8.14 -29.72
C LEU A 251 -6.12 9.45 -30.10
N SER A 252 -6.93 10.42 -30.54
CA SER A 252 -6.45 11.81 -30.62
C SER A 252 -6.23 12.40 -29.23
N LEU A 253 -5.36 13.41 -29.12
CA LEU A 253 -5.11 14.09 -27.84
C LEU A 253 -6.41 14.52 -27.13
N PRO A 254 -7.40 15.18 -27.77
CA PRO A 254 -8.67 15.51 -27.10
C PRO A 254 -9.42 14.30 -26.52
N GLN A 255 -9.33 13.12 -27.16
CA GLN A 255 -9.93 11.89 -26.64
C GLN A 255 -9.14 11.36 -25.44
N SER A 256 -7.80 11.34 -25.51
CA SER A 256 -6.93 10.93 -24.39
C SER A 256 -7.06 11.83 -23.16
N LEU A 257 -7.43 13.10 -23.34
CA LEU A 257 -7.70 14.04 -22.24
C LEU A 257 -9.08 13.87 -21.61
N ASN A 258 -9.98 13.10 -22.22
CA ASN A 258 -11.36 12.91 -21.75
C ASN A 258 -11.49 11.71 -20.80
N ASP A 259 -11.00 11.88 -19.57
CA ASP A 259 -10.91 10.84 -18.54
C ASP A 259 -12.03 10.91 -17.49
N THR A 260 -13.29 10.97 -17.93
CA THR A 260 -14.45 11.06 -17.02
C THR A 260 -14.53 9.91 -16.02
N HIS A 261 -14.06 8.72 -16.38
CA HIS A 261 -13.98 7.56 -15.48
C HIS A 261 -13.09 7.83 -14.26
N ARG A 262 -12.00 8.60 -14.41
CA ARG A 262 -11.14 9.03 -13.29
C ARG A 262 -11.85 10.03 -12.39
N ILE A 263 -12.65 10.93 -12.96
CA ILE A 263 -13.52 11.83 -12.19
C ILE A 263 -14.52 11.01 -11.36
N ASP A 264 -15.20 10.06 -11.98
CA ASP A 264 -16.18 9.20 -11.31
C ASP A 264 -15.52 8.41 -10.18
N TYR A 265 -14.33 7.85 -10.40
CA TYR A 265 -13.57 7.15 -9.38
C TYR A 265 -13.32 8.03 -8.16
N HIS A 266 -12.72 9.21 -8.35
CA HIS A 266 -12.38 10.11 -7.25
C HIS A 266 -13.62 10.68 -6.56
N TYR A 267 -14.66 11.03 -7.31
CA TYR A 267 -15.91 11.52 -6.75
C TYR A 267 -16.50 10.51 -5.75
N HIS A 268 -16.61 9.23 -6.14
CA HIS A 268 -17.16 8.21 -5.27
C HIS A 268 -16.23 7.86 -4.09
N HIS A 269 -14.91 7.79 -4.30
CA HIS A 269 -13.97 7.53 -3.20
C HIS A 269 -13.96 8.65 -2.17
N LEU A 270 -14.01 9.92 -2.61
CA LEU A 270 -14.12 11.08 -1.72
C LEU A 270 -15.45 11.12 -0.96
N ASP A 271 -16.56 10.69 -1.57
CA ASP A 271 -17.85 10.55 -0.86
C ASP A 271 -17.78 9.51 0.26
N TYR A 272 -17.19 8.33 -0.01
CA TYR A 272 -17.00 7.30 1.02
C TYR A 272 -15.97 7.70 2.08
N LEU A 273 -14.94 8.45 1.70
CA LEU A 273 -13.99 9.05 2.64
C LEU A 273 -14.69 10.03 3.59
N ARG A 274 -15.53 10.92 3.05
CA ARG A 274 -16.36 11.84 3.84
C ARG A 274 -17.27 11.07 4.80
N LYS A 275 -17.90 9.99 4.34
CA LYS A 275 -18.72 9.11 5.22
C LYS A 275 -17.88 8.52 6.35
N ALA A 276 -16.67 8.03 6.08
CA ALA A 276 -15.76 7.53 7.12
C ALA A 276 -15.38 8.62 8.15
N ILE A 277 -15.13 9.85 7.69
CA ILE A 277 -14.87 11.00 8.57
C ILE A 277 -16.10 11.32 9.44
N ASN A 278 -17.30 11.31 8.87
CA ASN A 278 -18.55 11.50 9.61
C ASN A 278 -18.79 10.39 10.65
N ASP A 279 -18.36 9.17 10.36
CA ASP A 279 -18.35 8.03 11.29
C ASP A 279 -17.19 8.11 12.30
N GLY A 280 -16.44 9.22 12.31
CA GLY A 280 -15.44 9.59 13.30
C GLY A 280 -14.05 8.98 13.09
N VAL A 281 -13.69 8.60 11.87
CA VAL A 281 -12.30 8.24 11.54
C VAL A 281 -11.45 9.52 11.47
N ASN A 282 -10.26 9.50 12.07
CA ASN A 282 -9.36 10.64 12.11
C ASN A 282 -8.52 10.78 10.82
N VAL A 283 -9.15 11.17 9.71
CA VAL A 283 -8.45 11.47 8.44
C VAL A 283 -8.18 12.97 8.31
N LYS A 284 -6.98 13.35 7.85
CA LYS A 284 -6.57 14.76 7.67
C LYS A 284 -6.14 15.15 6.27
N GLY A 285 -6.05 14.22 5.33
CA GLY A 285 -5.76 14.59 3.94
C GLY A 285 -5.94 13.45 2.96
N TYR A 286 -5.94 13.84 1.70
CA TYR A 286 -6.16 12.97 0.55
C TYR A 286 -5.23 13.40 -0.58
N PHE A 287 -4.44 12.45 -1.08
CA PHE A 287 -3.44 12.66 -2.12
C PHE A 287 -3.76 11.70 -3.27
N ALA A 288 -4.12 12.25 -4.43
CA ALA A 288 -4.46 11.45 -5.60
C ALA A 288 -3.19 10.95 -6.29
N TRP A 289 -3.18 9.66 -6.64
CA TRP A 289 -2.17 9.08 -7.51
C TRP A 289 -2.69 9.15 -8.96
N SER A 290 -2.11 9.94 -9.85
CA SER A 290 -0.93 10.79 -9.66
C SER A 290 -1.05 12.13 -10.38
N LEU A 291 -0.16 13.07 -10.09
CA LEU A 291 -0.17 14.38 -10.77
C LEU A 291 0.04 14.24 -12.29
N LEU A 292 0.97 13.38 -12.70
CA LEU A 292 1.40 13.18 -14.09
C LEU A 292 1.40 11.69 -14.42
N ASP A 293 1.11 11.34 -15.68
CA ASP A 293 1.41 9.99 -16.16
C ASP A 293 2.91 9.69 -15.96
N ASN A 294 3.23 8.49 -15.51
CA ASN A 294 4.58 8.15 -15.11
C ASN A 294 4.88 6.66 -15.36
N PHE A 295 6.08 6.22 -15.00
CA PHE A 295 6.51 4.85 -15.19
C PHE A 295 5.87 3.94 -14.13
N GLU A 296 4.90 3.12 -14.54
CA GLU A 296 4.15 2.22 -13.66
C GLU A 296 4.92 0.92 -13.40
N ARG A 297 6.08 1.07 -12.75
CA ARG A 297 6.90 -0.03 -12.22
C ARG A 297 7.17 -1.10 -13.30
N ALA A 298 6.83 -2.36 -13.06
CA ALA A 298 7.05 -3.46 -14.01
C ALA A 298 6.25 -3.32 -15.31
N SER A 299 5.14 -2.59 -15.30
CA SER A 299 4.28 -2.40 -16.48
C SER A 299 4.86 -1.37 -17.47
N GLY A 300 5.67 -0.42 -17.01
CA GLY A 300 6.26 0.62 -17.86
C GLY A 300 5.29 1.77 -18.13
N TYR A 301 5.19 2.22 -19.38
CA TYR A 301 4.33 3.33 -19.81
C TYR A 301 2.97 2.99 -20.47
N PRO A 302 2.51 1.72 -20.62
CA PRO A 302 1.22 1.42 -21.26
C PRO A 302 0.02 1.71 -20.35
N LEU A 303 0.24 2.12 -19.10
CA LEU A 303 -0.79 2.49 -18.13
C LEU A 303 -0.60 3.95 -17.70
N ARG A 304 -1.70 4.68 -17.59
CA ARG A 304 -1.71 6.12 -17.30
C ARG A 304 -2.57 6.39 -16.08
N PHE A 305 -1.95 6.80 -14.97
CA PHE A 305 -2.62 7.19 -13.72
C PHE A 305 -2.80 8.71 -13.55
N GLY A 306 -2.18 9.51 -14.42
CA GLY A 306 -1.99 10.94 -14.19
C GLY A 306 -3.25 11.78 -14.39
N PHE A 307 -3.38 12.84 -13.61
CA PHE A 307 -4.32 13.94 -13.87
C PHE A 307 -3.86 14.80 -15.06
N ALA A 308 -2.57 14.79 -15.39
CA ALA A 308 -2.03 15.36 -16.62
C ALA A 308 -1.47 14.26 -17.52
N TYR A 309 -1.91 14.29 -18.77
CA TYR A 309 -1.37 13.48 -19.84
C TYR A 309 0.07 13.92 -20.13
N MET A 310 0.97 12.95 -20.17
CA MET A 310 2.35 13.14 -20.59
C MET A 310 2.53 12.71 -22.03
N ASP A 311 2.84 13.67 -22.90
CA ASP A 311 3.19 13.38 -24.28
C ASP A 311 4.66 12.96 -24.36
N TYR A 312 4.89 11.64 -24.43
CA TYR A 312 6.22 11.06 -24.53
C TYR A 312 6.91 11.35 -25.88
N ASN A 313 6.14 11.76 -26.90
CA ASN A 313 6.64 12.04 -28.25
C ASN A 313 6.85 13.55 -28.51
N ASP A 314 6.21 14.43 -27.74
CA ASP A 314 6.38 15.90 -27.80
C ASP A 314 7.16 16.43 -26.59
N GLY A 315 8.40 15.96 -26.40
CA GLY A 315 9.31 16.53 -25.40
C GLY A 315 8.79 16.48 -23.96
N LEU A 316 8.00 15.47 -23.60
CA LEU A 316 7.37 15.31 -22.29
C LEU A 316 6.38 16.45 -21.97
N LYS A 317 5.65 16.96 -22.97
CA LYS A 317 4.66 18.02 -22.74
C LYS A 317 3.53 17.55 -21.82
N ARG A 318 3.05 18.48 -20.98
CA ARG A 318 1.98 18.22 -20.00
C ARG A 318 0.67 18.78 -20.52
N HIS A 319 -0.32 17.92 -20.63
CA HIS A 319 -1.67 18.29 -21.01
C HIS A 319 -2.63 17.93 -19.87
N PRO A 320 -3.16 18.90 -19.11
CA PRO A 320 -4.14 18.62 -18.07
C PRO A 320 -5.34 17.88 -18.66
N LYS A 321 -5.69 16.73 -18.08
CA LYS A 321 -6.89 15.97 -18.45
C LYS A 321 -8.14 16.64 -17.87
N LEU A 322 -9.31 16.14 -18.22
CA LEU A 322 -10.58 16.64 -17.70
C LEU A 322 -10.63 16.50 -16.17
N SER A 323 -10.09 15.40 -15.62
CA SER A 323 -9.96 15.18 -14.18
C SER A 323 -9.15 16.26 -13.47
N ALA A 324 -8.08 16.80 -14.06
CA ALA A 324 -7.34 17.94 -13.51
C ALA A 324 -8.20 19.19 -13.42
N SER A 325 -9.01 19.46 -14.44
CA SER A 325 -9.92 20.60 -14.46
C SER A 325 -11.03 20.45 -13.41
N TRP A 326 -11.59 19.24 -13.27
CA TRP A 326 -12.56 18.92 -12.23
C TRP A 326 -11.96 19.07 -10.82
N PHE A 327 -10.75 18.54 -10.58
CA PHE A 327 -10.11 18.62 -9.26
C PHE A 327 -9.74 20.04 -8.89
N LYS A 328 -9.32 20.86 -9.87
CA LYS A 328 -9.15 22.31 -9.68
C LYS A 328 -10.45 22.96 -9.21
N TYR A 329 -11.57 22.69 -9.87
CA TYR A 329 -12.87 23.23 -9.45
C TYR A 329 -13.31 22.73 -8.07
N PHE A 330 -13.05 21.46 -7.77
CA PHE A 330 -13.38 20.86 -6.47
C PHE A 330 -12.63 21.53 -5.29
N LEU A 331 -11.38 21.96 -5.50
CA LEU A 331 -10.55 22.56 -4.45
C LEU A 331 -10.81 24.06 -4.20
N GLY A 332 -11.56 24.74 -5.08
CA GLY A 332 -11.85 26.18 -5.01
C GLY A 332 -10.81 27.07 -5.68
#